data_AF-A0A0C1GIT1-F1
#
_entry.id   AF-A0A0C1GIT1-F1
#
_cell.length_a   1.000
_cell.length_b   1.000
_cell.length_c   1.000
_cell.angle_alpha   90.00
_cell.angle_beta   90.00
_cell.angle_gamma   90.00
#
_symmetry.space_group_name_H-M   'P 1'
#
loop_
_entity.id
_entity.type
_entity.pdbx_description
1 polymer ?
#
loop_
_entity_poly.entity_id
_entity_poly.type
_entity_poly.pdbx_seq_one_letter_code
_entity_poly.pdbx_strand_id
1 'polypeptide(L)'
;MTIDAKIASMRDRGILTKDQASRLAESLQKKTGAPTPPKKERSGIRTLLMIFGACAVALILALVFAPQDPDVIQNVSSALNQPEEVGKMNTPLNRGMSLALFIVVPFAVVLLWSVWIFNSLAEREELVFESWAQVESNYQRRADLIPNVVEAASDYMAYERELLLETTGSRAGSTDTERQETIDELRDIIDEIATAQGTSKDVMDGISGAPSSEATIAKLLDAQARLGASMTRVVALAENYPTLQSGDQVLALQASLEGTENRINVARMRFNEAASQFNSAIRRMPTSLIAAVGDFKRKAYFTSTEGAETAVDINLD
;
A
#
# COMPACT_ATOMS: atom_id res chain seq x y z
N MET A 1 28.56 14.52 0.17
CA MET A 1 27.90 15.79 0.52
C MET A 1 26.46 15.44 0.90
N THR A 2 25.95 15.93 2.04
CA THR A 2 24.56 15.70 2.45
C THR A 2 23.60 16.45 1.51
N ILE A 3 22.33 16.03 1.44
CA ILE A 3 21.30 16.67 0.60
C ILE A 3 21.20 18.17 0.93
N ASP A 4 21.16 18.51 2.21
CA ASP A 4 21.12 19.90 2.68
C ASP A 4 22.35 20.72 2.25
N ALA A 5 23.53 20.09 2.23
CA ALA A 5 24.75 20.76 1.78
C ALA A 5 24.71 21.04 0.27
N LYS A 6 24.18 20.12 -0.55
CA LYS A 6 23.99 20.35 -2.00
C LYS A 6 23.00 21.49 -2.24
N ILE A 7 21.85 21.49 -1.58
CA ILE A 7 20.83 22.54 -1.70
C ILE A 7 21.37 23.90 -1.25
N ALA A 8 22.10 23.94 -0.12
CA ALA A 8 22.75 25.17 0.35
C ALA A 8 23.76 25.70 -0.67
N SER A 9 24.56 24.83 -1.30
CA SER A 9 25.51 25.25 -2.33
C SER A 9 24.84 25.82 -3.59
N MET A 10 23.70 25.25 -4.00
CA MET A 10 22.94 25.72 -5.16
C MET A 10 22.28 27.08 -4.90
N ARG A 11 21.82 27.31 -3.66
CA ARG A 11 21.36 28.63 -3.20
C ARG A 11 22.50 29.64 -3.18
N ASP A 12 23.66 29.28 -2.65
CA ASP A 12 24.81 30.18 -2.51
C ASP A 12 25.41 30.56 -3.88
N ARG A 13 25.28 29.70 -4.90
CA ARG A 13 25.62 29.99 -6.31
C ARG A 13 24.59 30.88 -7.02
N GLY A 14 23.45 31.21 -6.38
CA GLY A 14 22.37 32.01 -6.96
C GLY A 14 21.57 31.29 -8.05
N ILE A 15 21.62 29.95 -8.05
CA ILE A 15 20.95 29.11 -9.04
C ILE A 15 19.50 28.86 -8.62
N LEU A 16 19.30 28.58 -7.32
CA LEU A 16 17.99 28.47 -6.67
C LEU A 16 17.71 29.72 -5.83
N THR A 17 16.48 30.21 -5.87
CA THR A 17 16.01 31.21 -4.91
C THR A 17 15.92 30.60 -3.51
N LYS A 18 15.91 31.45 -2.47
CA LYS A 18 15.79 30.99 -1.07
C LYS A 18 14.52 30.17 -0.84
N ASP A 19 13.42 30.57 -1.47
CA ASP A 19 12.12 29.91 -1.34
C ASP A 19 12.13 28.52 -2.02
N GLN A 20 12.65 28.43 -3.24
CA GLN A 20 12.80 27.16 -3.97
C GLN A 20 13.70 26.17 -3.22
N ALA A 21 14.84 26.64 -2.71
CA ALA A 21 15.75 25.83 -1.91
C ALA A 21 15.09 25.30 -0.64
N SER A 22 14.29 26.13 0.05
CA SER A 22 13.56 25.73 1.25
C SER A 22 12.50 24.67 0.94
N ARG A 23 11.70 24.87 -0.11
CA ARG A 23 10.66 23.93 -0.55
C ARG A 23 11.25 22.58 -0.96
N LEU A 24 12.35 22.59 -1.70
CA LEU A 24 13.05 21.37 -2.10
C LEU A 24 13.63 20.63 -0.88
N ALA A 25 14.19 21.36 0.09
CA ALA A 25 14.69 20.75 1.32
C ALA A 25 13.56 20.11 2.15
N GLU A 26 12.43 20.80 2.28
CA GLU A 26 11.24 20.30 2.98
C GLU A 26 10.66 19.05 2.30
N SER A 27 10.56 19.08 0.97
CA SER A 27 10.01 17.98 0.17
C SER A 27 10.89 16.72 0.28
N LEU A 28 12.21 16.90 0.34
CA LEU A 28 13.21 15.83 0.48
C LEU A 28 13.44 15.35 1.92
N GLN A 29 12.83 15.96 2.95
CA GLN A 29 12.99 15.46 4.31
C GLN A 29 12.52 14.01 4.44
N LYS A 30 13.48 13.13 4.74
CA LYS A 30 13.30 11.69 4.84
C LYS A 30 12.51 11.33 6.10
N LYS A 31 11.41 10.59 5.95
CA LYS A 31 10.80 9.84 7.05
C LYS A 31 11.78 8.72 7.43
N THR A 32 12.31 8.76 8.65
CA THR A 32 13.27 7.76 9.13
C THR A 32 12.58 6.40 9.29
N GLY A 33 12.72 5.54 8.30
CA GLY A 33 12.30 4.13 8.36
C GLY A 33 11.79 3.63 7.02
N ALA A 34 12.15 2.40 6.64
CA ALA A 34 11.46 1.72 5.55
C ALA A 34 9.96 1.64 5.90
N PRO A 35 9.04 1.80 4.94
CA PRO A 35 7.62 1.63 5.21
C PRO A 35 7.38 0.18 5.62
N THR A 36 7.30 -0.06 6.92
CA THR A 36 6.86 -1.34 7.45
C THR A 36 5.35 -1.40 7.28
N PRO A 37 4.79 -2.48 6.73
CA PRO A 37 3.35 -2.61 6.59
C PRO A 37 2.71 -2.38 7.96
N PRO A 38 1.70 -1.49 8.09
CA PRO A 38 1.10 -1.26 9.38
C PRO A 38 0.48 -2.59 9.83
N LYS A 39 0.98 -3.13 10.94
CA LYS A 39 0.24 -4.15 11.69
C LYS A 39 -0.98 -3.46 12.27
N LYS A 40 -2.06 -3.31 11.48
CA LYS A 40 -3.36 -2.90 12.02
C LYS A 40 -3.72 -3.97 13.03
N GLU A 41 -3.66 -3.61 14.30
CA GLU A 41 -3.88 -4.53 15.41
C GLU A 41 -5.37 -4.87 15.47
N ARG A 42 -5.84 -5.71 14.54
CA ARG A 42 -7.21 -6.27 14.51
C ARG A 42 -7.38 -7.37 15.58
N SER A 43 -6.57 -7.35 16.65
CA SER A 43 -6.47 -8.38 17.69
C SER A 43 -7.74 -8.47 18.53
N GLY A 44 -8.38 -7.33 18.84
CA GLY A 44 -9.58 -7.29 19.67
C GLY A 44 -10.74 -8.14 19.13
N ILE A 45 -11.09 -7.97 17.84
CA ILE A 45 -12.17 -8.75 17.20
C ILE A 45 -11.77 -10.23 17.08
N ARG A 46 -10.50 -10.52 16.74
CA ARG A 46 -9.98 -11.90 16.64
C ARG A 46 -10.06 -12.63 17.98
N THR A 47 -9.55 -12.02 19.03
CA THR A 47 -9.54 -12.57 20.39
C THR A 47 -10.98 -12.76 20.89
N LEU A 48 -11.87 -11.81 20.61
CA LEU A 48 -13.27 -11.92 20.98
C LEU A 48 -13.99 -13.03 20.22
N LEU A 49 -13.79 -13.17 18.89
CA LEU A 49 -14.35 -14.28 18.11
C LEU A 49 -13.81 -15.65 18.57
N MET A 50 -12.52 -15.74 18.89
CA MET A 50 -11.89 -16.96 19.41
C MET A 50 -12.39 -17.31 20.81
N ILE A 51 -12.54 -16.33 21.71
CA ILE A 51 -13.09 -16.54 23.06
C ILE A 51 -14.54 -17.01 22.96
N PHE A 52 -15.36 -16.37 22.12
CA PHE A 52 -16.75 -16.80 21.93
C PHE A 52 -16.84 -18.21 21.33
N GLY A 53 -15.98 -18.54 20.36
CA GLY A 53 -15.86 -19.90 19.80
C GLY A 53 -15.43 -20.93 20.86
N ALA A 54 -14.40 -20.63 21.65
CA ALA A 54 -13.90 -21.52 22.70
C ALA A 54 -14.93 -21.71 23.83
N CYS A 55 -15.62 -20.65 24.25
CA CYS A 55 -16.70 -20.72 25.24
C CYS A 55 -17.88 -21.55 24.73
N ALA A 56 -18.24 -21.41 23.44
CA ALA A 56 -19.30 -22.24 22.84
C ALA A 56 -18.91 -23.72 22.84
N VAL A 57 -17.67 -24.05 22.47
CA VAL A 57 -17.16 -25.44 22.52
C VAL A 57 -17.09 -25.98 23.95
N ALA A 58 -16.62 -25.18 24.91
CA ALA A 58 -16.57 -25.56 26.32
C ALA A 58 -17.97 -25.80 26.91
N LEU A 59 -18.95 -24.99 26.52
CA LEU A 59 -20.36 -25.17 26.92
C LEU A 59 -20.94 -26.48 26.34
N ILE A 60 -20.64 -26.81 25.08
CA ILE A 60 -21.02 -28.10 24.48
C ILE A 60 -20.39 -29.24 25.26
N LEU A 61 -19.09 -29.16 25.54
CA LEU A 61 -18.37 -30.21 26.27
C LEU A 61 -18.97 -30.40 27.67
N ALA A 62 -19.27 -29.30 28.36
CA ALA A 62 -19.93 -29.34 29.67
C ALA A 62 -21.34 -29.95 29.60
N LEU A 63 -22.11 -29.70 28.54
CA LEU A 63 -23.44 -30.28 28.34
C LEU A 63 -23.40 -31.77 27.93
N VAL A 64 -22.43 -32.18 27.12
CA VAL A 64 -22.27 -33.58 26.67
C VAL A 64 -21.72 -34.47 27.77
N PHE A 65 -20.78 -33.96 28.56
CA PHE A 65 -20.08 -34.71 29.60
C PHE A 65 -20.56 -34.39 31.02
N ALA A 66 -21.67 -33.64 31.17
CA ALA A 66 -22.30 -33.47 32.48
C ALA A 66 -22.65 -34.85 33.06
N PRO A 67 -22.30 -35.14 34.33
CA PRO A 67 -22.69 -36.38 34.97
C PRO A 67 -24.21 -36.49 34.93
N GLN A 68 -24.72 -37.55 34.29
CA GLN A 68 -26.13 -37.91 34.40
C GLN A 68 -26.33 -38.32 35.85
N ASP A 69 -27.19 -37.62 36.61
CA ASP A 69 -27.51 -37.99 37.99
C ASP A 69 -27.87 -39.49 38.05
N PRO A 70 -27.15 -40.31 38.84
CA PRO A 70 -27.43 -41.73 38.94
C PRO A 70 -28.55 -42.00 39.97
N ASP A 71 -29.72 -41.40 39.80
CA ASP A 71 -30.92 -41.83 40.52
C ASP A 71 -31.68 -42.88 39.69
N VAL A 72 -30.97 -43.97 39.36
CA VAL A 72 -31.57 -45.21 38.85
C VAL A 72 -31.69 -46.17 40.03
N ILE A 73 -32.88 -46.16 40.66
CA ILE A 73 -33.48 -47.19 41.53
C ILE A 73 -32.46 -48.16 42.19
N GLN A 74 -31.97 -47.85 43.39
CA GLN A 74 -31.05 -48.74 44.13
C GLN A 74 -31.72 -49.86 44.94
N ASN A 75 -33.03 -50.11 44.84
CA ASN A 75 -33.68 -51.18 45.63
C ASN A 75 -34.61 -52.05 44.79
N VAL A 76 -34.07 -53.14 44.26
CA VAL A 76 -34.84 -54.25 43.63
C VAL A 76 -35.80 -54.90 44.65
N SER A 77 -35.55 -54.77 45.95
CA SER A 77 -36.44 -55.24 47.01
C SER A 77 -37.78 -54.49 47.08
N SER A 78 -37.86 -53.26 46.56
CA SER A 78 -39.09 -52.46 46.55
C SER A 78 -39.95 -52.70 45.32
N ALA A 79 -39.36 -53.19 44.22
CA ALA A 79 -40.04 -53.43 42.95
C ALA A 79 -40.64 -54.84 42.83
N LEU A 80 -40.16 -55.81 43.61
CA LEU A 80 -40.62 -57.20 43.55
C LEU A 80 -41.97 -57.48 44.24
N ASN A 81 -42.63 -56.45 44.80
CA ASN A 81 -43.92 -56.59 45.48
C ASN A 81 -45.02 -55.63 44.98
N GLN A 82 -44.84 -55.06 43.79
CA GLN A 82 -45.86 -54.24 43.12
C GLN A 82 -46.02 -54.71 41.66
N PRO A 83 -47.10 -55.42 41.30
CA PRO A 83 -47.25 -56.04 39.99
C PRO A 83 -47.62 -55.08 38.84
N GLU A 84 -47.48 -53.76 38.99
CA GLU A 84 -48.02 -52.81 37.99
C GLU A 84 -47.06 -51.77 37.41
N GLU A 85 -45.84 -51.60 37.94
CA GLU A 85 -44.88 -50.68 37.33
C GLU A 85 -43.83 -51.42 36.49
N VAL A 86 -44.27 -51.84 35.30
CA VAL A 86 -43.39 -52.27 34.23
C VAL A 86 -42.45 -51.11 33.92
N GLY A 87 -41.16 -51.32 34.22
CA GLY A 87 -40.11 -50.33 34.07
C GLY A 87 -40.14 -49.68 32.69
N LYS A 88 -40.54 -48.40 32.66
CA LYS A 88 -40.27 -47.51 31.53
C LYS A 88 -38.80 -47.09 31.60
N MET A 89 -37.89 -48.01 31.28
CA MET A 89 -36.50 -47.65 30.97
C MET A 89 -36.42 -47.10 29.56
N ASN A 90 -36.86 -45.87 29.42
CA ASN A 90 -36.57 -45.00 28.29
C ASN A 90 -36.69 -43.57 28.80
N THR A 91 -35.74 -43.17 29.64
CA THR A 91 -35.31 -41.78 29.63
C THR A 91 -34.43 -41.63 28.39
N PRO A 92 -34.96 -41.19 27.22
CA PRO A 92 -34.08 -40.67 26.19
C PRO A 92 -33.30 -39.55 26.86
N LEU A 93 -31.99 -39.51 26.61
CA LEU A 93 -31.12 -38.36 26.81
C LEU A 93 -31.97 -37.09 26.93
N ASN A 94 -32.12 -36.53 28.15
CA ASN A 94 -33.13 -35.51 28.49
C ASN A 94 -33.41 -34.63 27.28
N ARG A 95 -34.64 -34.61 26.74
CA ARG A 95 -34.91 -34.01 25.41
C ARG A 95 -34.25 -32.64 25.21
N GLY A 96 -34.13 -31.84 26.29
CA GLY A 96 -33.40 -30.57 26.32
C GLY A 96 -31.88 -30.66 26.07
N MET A 97 -31.19 -31.70 26.55
CA MET A 97 -29.77 -31.94 26.31
C MET A 97 -29.47 -32.36 24.87
N SER A 98 -30.33 -33.19 24.26
CA SER A 98 -30.20 -33.53 22.83
C SER A 98 -30.47 -32.30 21.95
N LEU A 99 -31.48 -31.48 22.29
CA LEU A 99 -31.82 -30.26 21.56
C LEU A 99 -30.70 -29.21 21.67
N ALA A 100 -30.09 -29.05 22.85
CA ALA A 100 -28.95 -28.16 23.05
C ALA A 100 -27.76 -28.57 22.19
N LEU A 101 -27.46 -29.87 22.09
CA LEU A 101 -26.39 -30.36 21.22
C LEU A 101 -26.63 -30.01 19.75
N PHE A 102 -27.87 -30.19 19.26
CA PHE A 102 -28.27 -29.89 17.89
C PHE A 102 -28.17 -28.40 17.53
N ILE A 103 -28.21 -27.49 18.49
CA ILE A 103 -28.11 -26.04 18.25
C ILE A 103 -26.68 -25.55 18.44
N VAL A 104 -26.01 -25.97 19.52
CA VAL A 104 -24.73 -25.39 19.91
C VAL A 104 -23.60 -25.93 19.03
N VAL A 105 -23.64 -27.21 18.61
CA VAL A 105 -22.63 -27.78 17.70
C VAL A 105 -22.58 -27.06 16.34
N PRO A 106 -23.68 -26.90 15.57
CA PRO A 106 -23.61 -26.17 14.30
C PRO A 106 -23.23 -24.70 14.50
N PHE A 107 -23.63 -24.07 15.62
CA PHE A 107 -23.22 -22.71 15.93
C PHE A 107 -21.69 -22.60 16.16
N ALA A 108 -21.10 -23.54 16.90
CA ALA A 108 -19.66 -23.60 17.10
C ALA A 108 -18.91 -23.85 15.78
N VAL A 109 -19.45 -24.70 14.89
CA VAL A 109 -18.90 -24.92 13.54
C VAL A 109 -18.92 -23.62 12.73
N VAL A 110 -20.04 -22.88 12.74
CA VAL A 110 -20.15 -21.57 12.05
C VAL A 110 -19.15 -20.55 12.62
N LEU A 111 -18.96 -20.52 13.94
CA LEU A 111 -17.96 -19.64 14.57
C LEU A 111 -16.53 -19.98 14.16
N LEU A 112 -16.14 -21.26 14.25
CA LEU A 112 -14.81 -21.71 13.83
C LEU A 112 -14.55 -21.43 12.35
N TRP A 113 -15.55 -21.68 11.50
CA TRP A 113 -15.49 -21.36 10.08
C TRP A 113 -15.36 -19.85 9.83
N SER A 114 -16.04 -19.02 10.62
CA SER A 114 -15.92 -17.55 10.55
C SER A 114 -14.52 -17.06 10.94
N VAL A 115 -13.89 -17.65 11.96
CA VAL A 115 -12.48 -17.36 12.32
C VAL A 115 -11.55 -17.68 11.15
N TRP A 116 -11.77 -18.82 10.49
CA TRP A 116 -10.98 -19.21 9.32
C TRP A 116 -11.11 -18.20 8.17
N ILE A 117 -12.33 -17.74 7.84
CA ILE A 117 -12.55 -16.72 6.81
C ILE A 117 -11.90 -15.38 7.19
N PHE A 118 -12.05 -14.96 8.44
CA PHE A 118 -11.47 -13.71 8.92
C PHE A 118 -9.93 -13.72 8.78
N ASN A 119 -9.29 -14.85 9.11
CA ASN A 119 -7.85 -15.00 8.96
C ASN A 119 -7.42 -14.99 7.48
N SER A 120 -8.16 -15.67 6.61
CA SER A 120 -7.93 -15.65 5.15
C SER A 120 -8.04 -14.24 4.57
N LEU A 121 -9.04 -13.45 5.00
CA LEU A 121 -9.18 -12.05 4.59
C LEU A 121 -8.06 -11.16 5.09
N ALA A 122 -7.64 -11.35 6.34
CA ALA A 122 -6.57 -10.57 6.93
C ALA A 122 -5.21 -10.86 6.27
N GLU A 123 -4.94 -12.12 5.93
CA GLU A 123 -3.74 -12.51 5.15
C GLU A 123 -3.73 -11.84 3.78
N ARG A 124 -4.87 -11.84 3.07
CA ARG A 124 -5.02 -11.13 1.79
C ARG A 124 -4.84 -9.62 1.93
N GLU A 125 -5.34 -9.01 3.01
CA GLU A 125 -5.13 -7.58 3.26
C GLU A 125 -3.66 -7.26 3.52
N GLU A 126 -2.96 -8.13 4.27
CA GLU A 126 -1.53 -8.00 4.54
C GLU A 126 -0.70 -8.07 3.25
N LEU A 127 -1.04 -8.97 2.31
CA LEU A 127 -0.44 -9.00 0.98
C LEU A 127 -0.66 -7.70 0.20
N VAL A 128 -1.82 -7.05 0.34
CA VAL A 128 -2.04 -5.72 -0.26
C VAL A 128 -1.15 -4.66 0.38
N PHE A 129 -1.01 -4.67 1.71
CA PHE A 129 -0.13 -3.72 2.39
C PHE A 129 1.35 -3.94 2.06
N GLU A 130 1.78 -5.20 1.94
CA GLU A 130 3.14 -5.53 1.53
C GLU A 130 3.42 -5.06 0.10
N SER A 131 2.54 -5.36 -0.84
CA SER A 131 2.69 -4.91 -2.23
C SER A 131 2.61 -3.38 -2.36
N TRP A 132 1.80 -2.70 -1.54
CA TRP A 132 1.80 -1.25 -1.46
C TRP A 132 3.13 -0.69 -0.92
N ALA A 133 3.67 -1.27 0.16
CA ALA A 133 4.96 -0.86 0.70
C ALA A 133 6.10 -1.04 -0.32
N GLN A 134 6.01 -2.04 -1.20
CA GLN A 134 6.93 -2.17 -2.34
C GLN A 134 6.77 -1.00 -3.33
N VAL A 135 5.55 -0.57 -3.66
CA VAL A 135 5.33 0.61 -4.51
C VAL A 135 5.93 1.86 -3.86
N GLU A 136 5.64 2.08 -2.58
CA GLU A 136 6.15 3.22 -1.82
C GLU A 136 7.68 3.23 -1.80
N SER A 137 8.32 2.09 -1.55
CA SER A 137 9.79 1.99 -1.56
C SER A 137 10.40 2.33 -2.93
N ASN A 138 9.75 1.94 -4.02
CA ASN A 138 10.22 2.31 -5.37
C ASN A 138 10.02 3.80 -5.66
N TYR A 139 8.92 4.41 -5.21
CA TYR A 139 8.74 5.87 -5.32
C TYR A 139 9.72 6.65 -4.43
N GLN A 140 10.01 6.17 -3.22
CA GLN A 140 11.04 6.74 -2.36
C GLN A 140 12.41 6.67 -3.05
N ARG A 141 12.75 5.54 -3.66
CA ARG A 141 14.01 5.38 -4.40
C ARG A 141 14.11 6.33 -5.60
N ARG A 142 12.99 6.62 -6.27
CA ARG A 142 12.94 7.64 -7.32
C ARG A 142 13.12 9.04 -6.76
N ALA A 143 12.52 9.33 -5.60
CA ALA A 143 12.72 10.60 -4.91
C ALA A 143 14.18 10.80 -4.46
N ASP A 144 14.88 9.73 -4.11
CA ASP A 144 16.31 9.76 -3.79
C ASP A 144 17.19 10.17 -4.99
N LEU A 145 16.68 10.10 -6.24
CA LEU A 145 17.38 10.56 -7.44
C LEU A 145 17.23 12.07 -7.68
N ILE A 146 16.21 12.72 -7.08
CA ILE A 146 15.93 14.15 -7.28
C ILE A 146 17.16 15.03 -7.02
N PRO A 147 17.94 14.84 -5.94
CA PRO A 147 19.13 15.65 -5.70
C PRO A 147 20.13 15.60 -6.86
N ASN A 148 20.31 14.42 -7.47
CA ASN A 148 21.24 14.25 -8.59
C ASN A 148 20.72 14.95 -9.86
N VAL A 149 19.41 14.89 -10.10
CA VAL A 149 18.75 15.58 -11.23
C VAL A 149 18.88 17.10 -11.07
N VAL A 150 18.57 17.61 -9.88
CA VAL A 150 18.63 19.05 -9.58
C VAL A 150 20.06 19.57 -9.64
N GLU A 151 21.04 18.78 -9.20
CA GLU A 151 22.46 19.12 -9.33
C GLU A 151 22.89 19.21 -10.79
N ALA A 152 22.54 18.22 -11.62
CA ALA A 152 22.85 18.24 -13.05
C ALA A 152 22.22 19.47 -13.74
N ALA A 153 20.95 19.76 -13.45
CA ALA A 153 20.26 20.95 -13.95
C ALA A 153 20.94 22.25 -13.46
N SER A 154 21.42 22.26 -12.21
CA SER A 154 22.10 23.42 -11.62
C SER A 154 23.48 23.66 -12.19
N ASP A 155 24.25 22.61 -12.43
CA ASP A 155 25.55 22.73 -13.09
C ASP A 155 25.42 23.21 -14.52
N TYR A 156 24.36 22.79 -15.21
CA TYR A 156 24.04 23.31 -16.53
C TYR A 156 23.64 24.80 -16.51
N MET A 157 22.76 25.22 -15.60
CA MET A 157 22.44 26.64 -15.40
C MET A 157 23.68 27.50 -15.10
N ALA A 158 24.63 26.96 -14.33
CA ALA A 158 25.87 27.66 -13.99
C ALA A 158 26.78 27.84 -15.21
N TYR A 159 26.90 26.81 -16.06
CA TYR A 159 27.64 26.87 -17.30
C TYR A 159 27.08 27.93 -18.25
N GLU A 160 25.76 27.95 -18.46
CA GLU A 160 25.14 28.97 -19.30
C GLU A 160 25.32 30.37 -18.74
N ARG A 161 25.24 30.54 -17.42
CA ARG A 161 25.51 31.82 -16.80
C ARG A 161 26.96 32.29 -17.01
N GLU A 162 27.92 31.38 -16.96
CA GLU A 162 29.33 31.69 -17.24
C GLU A 162 29.51 32.14 -18.70
N LEU A 163 28.90 31.42 -19.65
CA LEU A 163 28.92 31.80 -21.06
C LEU A 163 28.27 33.17 -21.32
N LEU A 164 27.17 33.51 -20.64
CA LEU A 164 26.55 34.85 -20.72
C LEU A 164 27.56 35.93 -20.34
N LEU A 165 28.29 35.73 -19.24
CA LEU A 165 29.26 36.70 -18.74
C LEU A 165 30.43 36.88 -19.69
N GLU A 166 30.84 35.82 -20.40
CA GLU A 166 31.87 35.87 -21.44
C GLU A 166 31.36 36.55 -22.73
N THR A 167 30.14 36.27 -23.19
CA THR A 167 29.62 36.78 -24.47
C THR A 167 29.08 38.22 -24.43
N THR A 168 28.87 38.77 -23.23
CA THR A 168 28.38 40.15 -23.00
C THR A 168 29.25 41.22 -23.71
N GLY A 169 30.52 40.92 -24.01
CA GLY A 169 31.43 41.85 -24.69
C GLY A 169 31.40 41.83 -26.22
N SER A 170 30.77 40.85 -26.89
CA SER A 170 31.03 40.63 -28.34
C SER A 170 29.82 40.33 -29.24
N ARG A 171 28.61 40.03 -28.74
CA ARG A 171 27.42 39.77 -29.60
C ARG A 171 26.08 39.79 -28.83
N ALA A 172 25.79 40.89 -28.16
CA ALA A 172 24.80 41.03 -27.07
C ALA A 172 23.30 41.01 -27.44
N GLY A 173 22.86 40.25 -28.44
CA GLY A 173 21.48 40.31 -28.95
C GLY A 173 20.69 39.02 -28.81
N SER A 174 20.95 38.07 -29.71
CA SER A 174 20.11 36.88 -29.89
C SER A 174 20.52 35.71 -29.02
N THR A 175 21.83 35.45 -28.89
CA THR A 175 22.34 34.30 -28.14
C THR A 175 22.15 34.45 -26.64
N ASP A 176 22.22 35.68 -26.12
CA ASP A 176 22.00 35.93 -24.69
C ASP A 176 20.52 35.74 -24.30
N THR A 177 19.58 36.00 -25.22
CA THR A 177 18.14 35.76 -24.99
C THR A 177 17.82 34.27 -24.97
N GLU A 178 18.29 33.50 -25.96
CA GLU A 178 18.09 32.04 -26.02
C GLU A 178 18.67 31.32 -24.80
N ARG A 179 19.85 31.78 -24.36
CA ARG A 179 20.51 31.24 -23.17
C ARG A 179 19.77 31.57 -21.87
N GLN A 180 19.25 32.78 -21.76
CA GLN A 180 18.43 33.16 -20.61
C GLN A 180 17.12 32.38 -20.55
N GLU A 181 16.47 32.18 -21.70
CA GLU A 181 15.26 31.34 -21.82
C GLU A 181 15.54 29.91 -21.34
N THR A 182 16.70 29.36 -21.68
CA THR A 182 17.08 28.01 -21.24
C THR A 182 17.33 27.92 -19.73
N ILE A 183 17.96 28.94 -19.13
CA ILE A 183 18.13 29.01 -17.67
C ILE A 183 16.78 29.09 -16.97
N ASP A 184 15.84 29.86 -17.52
CA ASP A 184 14.51 30.01 -16.94
C ASP A 184 13.68 28.72 -17.11
N GLU A 185 13.79 28.01 -18.23
CA GLU A 185 13.18 26.69 -18.43
C GLU A 185 13.68 25.67 -17.39
N LEU A 186 14.99 25.62 -17.11
CA LEU A 186 15.55 24.73 -16.07
C LEU A 186 15.03 25.03 -14.67
N ARG A 187 14.87 26.31 -14.35
CA ARG A 187 14.30 26.74 -13.06
C ARG A 187 12.87 26.26 -12.92
N ASP A 188 12.07 26.45 -13.97
CA ASP A 188 10.69 25.99 -14.00
C ASP A 188 10.60 24.47 -13.87
N ILE A 189 11.49 23.73 -14.53
CA ILE A 189 11.58 22.27 -14.41
C ILE A 189 11.90 21.84 -12.97
N ILE A 190 12.86 22.51 -12.30
CA ILE A 190 13.20 22.18 -10.90
C ILE A 190 12.01 22.47 -9.98
N ASP A 191 11.29 23.57 -10.19
CA ASP A 191 10.09 23.90 -9.41
C ASP A 191 8.97 22.89 -9.65
N GLU A 192 8.79 22.43 -10.88
CA GLU A 192 7.86 21.36 -11.20
C GLU A 192 8.24 20.05 -10.51
N ILE A 193 9.54 19.69 -10.48
CA ILE A 193 10.01 18.51 -9.74
C ILE A 193 9.72 18.65 -8.25
N ALA A 194 10.00 19.81 -7.65
CA ALA A 194 9.77 20.04 -6.22
C ALA A 194 8.28 19.96 -5.86
N THR A 195 7.40 20.57 -6.67
CA THR A 195 5.95 20.55 -6.46
C THR A 195 5.34 19.16 -6.71
N ALA A 196 5.78 18.47 -7.76
CA ALA A 196 5.36 17.09 -8.05
C ALA A 196 5.83 16.12 -6.96
N GLN A 197 7.04 16.31 -6.42
CA GLN A 197 7.50 15.54 -5.27
C GLN A 197 6.61 15.82 -4.07
N GLY A 198 6.37 17.09 -3.72
CA GLY A 198 5.62 17.48 -2.54
C GLY A 198 4.21 16.89 -2.57
N THR A 199 3.51 17.01 -3.69
CA THR A 199 2.20 16.38 -3.88
C THR A 199 2.25 14.86 -3.77
N SER A 200 3.27 14.20 -4.33
CA SER A 200 3.45 12.76 -4.15
C SER A 200 3.68 12.37 -2.69
N LYS A 201 4.48 13.15 -1.95
CA LYS A 201 4.78 12.94 -0.53
C LYS A 201 3.51 13.08 0.31
N ASP A 202 2.77 14.17 0.12
CA ASP A 202 1.53 14.46 0.84
C ASP A 202 0.49 13.36 0.63
N VAL A 203 0.35 12.86 -0.60
CA VAL A 203 -0.55 11.75 -0.91
C VAL A 203 -0.10 10.47 -0.22
N MET A 204 1.19 10.12 -0.25
CA MET A 204 1.71 8.92 0.41
C MET A 204 1.57 8.99 1.94
N ASP A 205 1.88 10.14 2.56
CA ASP A 205 1.73 10.35 3.99
C ASP A 205 0.26 10.30 4.44
N GLY A 206 -0.67 10.68 3.56
CA GLY A 206 -2.11 10.54 3.78
C GLY A 206 -2.66 9.12 3.65
N ILE A 207 -1.89 8.15 3.14
CA ILE A 207 -2.33 6.77 2.96
C ILE A 207 -2.00 5.95 4.20
N SER A 208 -3.03 5.57 4.95
CA SER A 208 -2.90 4.60 6.05
C SER A 208 -3.04 3.16 5.52
N GLY A 209 -1.93 2.45 5.38
CA GLY A 209 -1.88 1.07 4.90
C GLY A 209 -1.86 0.96 3.39
N ALA A 210 -3.03 1.00 2.74
CA ALA A 210 -3.15 0.94 1.28
C ALA A 210 -4.29 1.83 0.81
N PRO A 211 -4.17 2.41 -0.40
CA PRO A 211 -5.18 3.33 -0.93
C PRO A 211 -6.52 2.62 -1.12
N SER A 212 -7.58 3.24 -0.63
CA SER A 212 -8.96 2.79 -0.81
C SER A 212 -9.76 3.68 -1.78
N SER A 213 -9.17 4.78 -2.25
CA SER A 213 -9.81 5.77 -3.13
C SER A 213 -9.07 5.86 -4.47
N GLU A 214 -9.81 5.75 -5.56
CA GLU A 214 -9.28 5.90 -6.92
C GLU A 214 -8.77 7.33 -7.17
N ALA A 215 -9.42 8.34 -6.58
CA ALA A 215 -8.96 9.73 -6.67
C ALA A 215 -7.59 9.95 -6.00
N THR A 216 -7.29 9.23 -4.92
CA THR A 216 -5.97 9.28 -4.26
C THR A 216 -4.89 8.70 -5.16
N ILE A 217 -5.18 7.57 -5.82
CA ILE A 217 -4.24 6.96 -6.77
C ILE A 217 -4.05 7.87 -7.99
N ALA A 218 -5.12 8.45 -8.54
CA ALA A 218 -5.03 9.35 -9.69
C ALA A 218 -4.13 10.57 -9.41
N LYS A 219 -4.28 11.19 -8.23
CA LYS A 219 -3.39 12.30 -7.81
C LYS A 219 -1.94 11.87 -7.70
N LEU A 220 -1.68 10.68 -7.12
CA LEU A 220 -0.33 10.14 -7.03
C LEU A 220 0.26 9.85 -8.41
N LEU A 221 -0.54 9.30 -9.33
CA LEU A 221 -0.11 9.02 -10.69
C LEU A 221 0.21 10.30 -11.47
N ASP A 222 -0.63 11.32 -11.38
CA ASP A 222 -0.38 12.64 -12.00
C ASP A 222 0.93 13.26 -11.48
N ALA A 223 1.12 13.28 -10.16
CA ALA A 223 2.36 13.75 -9.54
C ALA A 223 3.59 12.97 -10.02
N GLN A 224 3.50 11.63 -10.06
CA GLN A 224 4.60 10.77 -10.51
C GLN A 224 4.86 10.89 -12.02
N ALA A 225 3.84 11.17 -12.84
CA ALA A 225 3.98 11.39 -14.27
C ALA A 225 4.71 12.71 -14.55
N ARG A 226 4.30 13.80 -13.89
CA ARG A 226 4.98 15.11 -13.98
C ARG A 226 6.43 15.02 -13.57
N LEU A 227 6.70 14.37 -12.44
CA LEU A 227 8.07 14.17 -11.95
C LEU A 227 8.94 13.41 -12.97
N GLY A 228 8.39 12.37 -13.60
CA GLY A 228 9.09 11.63 -14.67
C GLY A 228 9.33 12.43 -15.93
N ALA A 229 8.32 13.17 -16.39
CA ALA A 229 8.42 14.03 -17.56
C ALA A 229 9.46 15.13 -17.34
N SER A 230 9.48 15.76 -16.16
CA SER A 230 10.46 16.78 -15.80
C SER A 230 11.88 16.23 -15.72
N MET A 231 12.08 15.05 -15.10
CA MET A 231 13.40 14.40 -15.09
C MET A 231 13.90 14.08 -16.50
N THR A 232 13.01 13.63 -17.39
CA THR A 232 13.34 13.35 -18.80
C THR A 232 13.69 14.64 -19.54
N ARG A 233 12.97 15.75 -19.29
CA ARG A 233 13.29 17.07 -19.85
C ARG A 233 14.66 17.59 -19.40
N VAL A 234 15.04 17.42 -18.13
CA VAL A 234 16.40 17.76 -17.67
C VAL A 234 17.44 16.97 -18.45
N VAL A 235 17.22 15.67 -18.65
CA VAL A 235 18.15 14.82 -19.41
C VAL A 235 18.20 15.24 -20.88
N ALA A 236 17.05 15.48 -21.52
CA ALA A 236 16.99 15.92 -22.92
C ALA A 236 17.73 17.25 -23.13
N LEU A 237 17.58 18.18 -22.18
CA LEU A 237 18.28 19.45 -22.25
C LEU A 237 19.80 19.28 -22.06
N ALA A 238 20.23 18.29 -21.28
CA ALA A 238 21.64 17.92 -21.14
C ALA A 238 22.25 17.29 -22.41
N GLU A 239 21.45 16.74 -23.33
CA GLU A 239 21.95 16.18 -24.60
C GLU A 239 22.49 17.24 -25.55
N ASN A 240 22.02 18.48 -25.44
CA ASN A 240 22.52 19.61 -26.23
C ASN A 240 23.96 20.02 -25.84
N TYR A 241 24.53 19.41 -24.79
CA TYR A 241 25.82 19.78 -24.20
C TYR A 241 26.78 18.60 -24.17
N PRO A 242 27.68 18.46 -25.16
CA PRO A 242 28.60 17.31 -25.26
C PRO A 242 29.48 17.10 -24.02
N THR A 243 29.83 18.19 -23.32
CA THR A 243 30.66 18.18 -22.11
C THR A 243 29.92 17.63 -20.89
N LEU A 244 28.60 17.76 -20.83
CA LEU A 244 27.75 17.25 -19.74
C LEU A 244 27.13 15.88 -20.07
N GLN A 245 26.85 15.61 -21.34
CA GLN A 245 26.33 14.34 -21.86
C GLN A 245 27.25 13.14 -21.51
N SER A 246 28.56 13.37 -21.50
CA SER A 246 29.57 12.33 -21.23
C SER A 246 29.87 12.15 -19.74
N GLY A 247 29.26 12.96 -18.87
CA GLY A 247 29.46 12.85 -17.43
C GLY A 247 28.82 11.57 -16.90
N ASP A 248 29.57 10.79 -16.11
CA ASP A 248 29.10 9.56 -15.46
C ASP A 248 27.76 9.74 -14.73
N GLN A 249 27.45 10.97 -14.28
CA GLN A 249 26.23 11.33 -13.56
C GLN A 249 24.98 11.29 -14.45
N VAL A 250 25.06 11.71 -15.72
CA VAL A 250 23.89 11.74 -16.63
C VAL A 250 23.57 10.32 -17.11
N LEU A 251 24.59 9.54 -17.45
CA LEU A 251 24.43 8.12 -17.82
C LEU A 251 23.88 7.29 -16.66
N ALA A 252 24.40 7.52 -15.44
CA ALA A 252 23.88 6.85 -14.24
C ALA A 252 22.44 7.26 -13.94
N LEU A 253 22.08 8.52 -14.19
CA LEU A 253 20.71 9.01 -14.00
C LEU A 253 19.75 8.34 -15.00
N GLN A 254 20.09 8.32 -16.29
CA GLN A 254 19.28 7.66 -17.32
C GLN A 254 19.02 6.18 -16.97
N ALA A 255 20.08 5.42 -16.65
CA ALA A 255 19.96 4.02 -16.25
C ALA A 255 19.13 3.83 -14.97
N SER A 256 19.26 4.76 -14.00
CA SER A 256 18.49 4.72 -12.76
C SER A 256 17.02 5.05 -12.99
N LEU A 257 16.69 5.98 -13.90
CA LEU A 257 15.31 6.33 -14.26
C LEU A 257 14.61 5.16 -14.95
N GLU A 258 15.24 4.56 -15.95
CA GLU A 258 14.71 3.37 -16.63
C GLU A 258 14.52 2.21 -15.66
N GLY A 259 15.54 1.92 -14.85
CA GLY A 259 15.49 0.85 -13.87
C GLY A 259 14.44 1.06 -12.78
N THR A 260 14.24 2.30 -12.33
CA THR A 260 13.20 2.63 -11.34
C THR A 260 11.80 2.57 -11.96
N GLU A 261 11.61 3.04 -13.18
CA GLU A 261 10.32 3.00 -13.88
C GLU A 261 9.85 1.56 -14.10
N ASN A 262 10.73 0.67 -14.57
CA ASN A 262 10.39 -0.74 -14.71
C ASN A 262 9.99 -1.38 -13.36
N ARG A 263 10.73 -1.09 -12.29
CA ARG A 263 10.41 -1.60 -10.95
C ARG A 263 9.10 -1.04 -10.40
N ILE A 264 8.80 0.23 -10.66
CA ILE A 264 7.52 0.88 -10.33
C ILE A 264 6.38 0.16 -11.04
N ASN A 265 6.51 -0.10 -12.34
CA ASN A 265 5.47 -0.77 -13.11
C ASN A 265 5.22 -2.20 -12.60
N VAL A 266 6.28 -2.96 -12.31
CA VAL A 266 6.15 -4.28 -11.68
C VAL A 266 5.48 -4.20 -10.30
N ALA A 267 5.85 -3.23 -9.46
CA ALA A 267 5.24 -3.05 -8.15
C ALA A 267 3.75 -2.66 -8.24
N ARG A 268 3.37 -1.79 -9.20
CA ARG A 268 1.97 -1.44 -9.47
C ARG A 268 1.16 -2.65 -9.93
N MET A 269 1.71 -3.48 -10.81
CA MET A 269 1.06 -4.73 -11.25
C MET A 269 0.84 -5.68 -10.07
N ARG A 270 1.86 -5.91 -9.23
CA ARG A 270 1.75 -6.77 -8.04
C ARG A 270 0.72 -6.24 -7.04
N PHE A 271 0.69 -4.92 -6.84
CA PHE A 271 -0.32 -4.30 -5.99
C PHE A 271 -1.73 -4.48 -6.56
N ASN A 272 -1.92 -4.26 -7.86
CA ASN A 272 -3.22 -4.47 -8.51
C ASN A 272 -3.69 -5.92 -8.40
N GLU A 273 -2.79 -6.88 -8.57
CA GLU A 273 -3.08 -8.30 -8.41
C GLU A 273 -3.54 -8.63 -6.97
N ALA A 274 -2.76 -8.20 -5.97
CA ALA A 274 -3.12 -8.39 -4.57
C ALA A 274 -4.45 -7.70 -4.23
N ALA A 275 -4.64 -6.46 -4.68
CA ALA A 275 -5.86 -5.69 -4.47
C ALA A 275 -7.06 -6.37 -5.15
N SER A 276 -6.88 -6.96 -6.33
CA SER A 276 -7.94 -7.65 -7.07
C SER A 276 -8.37 -8.92 -6.36
N GLN A 277 -7.41 -9.72 -5.90
CA GLN A 277 -7.68 -10.91 -5.10
C GLN A 277 -8.39 -10.58 -3.79
N PHE A 278 -7.95 -9.52 -3.10
CA PHE A 278 -8.57 -9.06 -1.86
C PHE A 278 -10.00 -8.51 -2.10
N ASN A 279 -10.17 -7.63 -3.08
CA ASN A 279 -11.46 -7.05 -3.45
C ASN A 279 -12.46 -8.11 -3.91
N SER A 280 -11.99 -9.13 -4.64
CA SER A 280 -12.82 -10.28 -5.03
C SER A 280 -13.23 -11.10 -3.80
N ALA A 281 -12.31 -11.33 -2.86
CA ALA A 281 -12.61 -12.08 -1.64
C ALA A 281 -13.66 -11.39 -0.77
N ILE A 282 -13.56 -10.08 -0.53
CA ILE A 282 -14.53 -9.34 0.30
C ILE A 282 -15.93 -9.23 -0.33
N ARG A 283 -16.09 -9.56 -1.61
CA ARG A 283 -17.38 -9.47 -2.33
C ARG A 283 -18.12 -10.80 -2.42
N ARG A 284 -17.45 -11.93 -2.20
CA ARG A 284 -18.06 -13.27 -2.29
C ARG A 284 -18.81 -13.60 -0.99
N MET A 285 -19.99 -14.20 -1.09
CA MET A 285 -20.65 -14.81 0.07
C MET A 285 -19.95 -16.13 0.41
N PRO A 286 -19.74 -16.47 1.70
CA PRO A 286 -20.12 -15.78 2.96
C PRO A 286 -19.23 -14.59 3.36
N THR A 287 -18.09 -14.43 2.69
CA THR A 287 -16.97 -13.59 3.10
C THR A 287 -17.33 -12.10 3.19
N SER A 288 -18.30 -11.62 2.39
CA SER A 288 -18.79 -10.24 2.43
C SER A 288 -19.45 -9.83 3.75
N LEU A 289 -20.13 -10.75 4.43
CA LEU A 289 -20.71 -10.50 5.76
C LEU A 289 -19.61 -10.29 6.80
N ILE A 290 -18.61 -11.17 6.78
CA ILE A 290 -17.45 -11.09 7.68
C ILE A 290 -16.59 -9.86 7.35
N ALA A 291 -16.49 -9.50 6.06
CA ALA A 291 -15.79 -8.30 5.62
C ALA A 291 -16.43 -7.03 6.20
N ALA A 292 -17.77 -6.95 6.20
CA ALA A 292 -18.50 -5.83 6.76
C ALA A 292 -18.33 -5.72 8.28
N VAL A 293 -18.44 -6.83 9.01
CA VAL A 293 -18.21 -6.87 10.47
C VAL A 293 -16.75 -6.54 10.82
N GLY A 294 -15.83 -6.98 9.98
CA GLY A 294 -14.40 -6.81 10.19
C GLY A 294 -13.81 -5.49 9.72
N ASP A 295 -14.57 -4.53 9.17
CA ASP A 295 -14.03 -3.30 8.56
C ASP A 295 -12.95 -3.59 7.49
N PHE A 296 -13.25 -4.53 6.59
CA PHE A 296 -12.43 -4.80 5.41
C PHE A 296 -12.96 -3.97 4.25
N LYS A 297 -12.22 -2.92 3.88
CA LYS A 297 -12.60 -1.97 2.82
C LYS A 297 -11.90 -2.29 1.52
N ARG A 298 -12.63 -2.15 0.41
CA ARG A 298 -12.09 -2.24 -0.95
C ARG A 298 -10.85 -1.36 -1.11
N LYS A 299 -9.84 -1.88 -1.79
CA LYS A 299 -8.61 -1.19 -2.15
C LYS A 299 -8.72 -0.67 -3.58
N ALA A 300 -8.20 0.53 -3.85
CA ALA A 300 -8.21 1.11 -5.18
C ALA A 300 -7.13 0.45 -6.06
N TYR A 301 -7.25 0.59 -7.37
CA TYR A 301 -6.31 0.04 -8.35
C TYR A 301 -5.49 1.17 -8.99
N PHE A 302 -4.25 0.87 -9.39
CA PHE A 302 -3.59 1.62 -10.44
C PHE A 302 -4.32 1.29 -11.75
N THR A 303 -5.00 2.27 -12.34
CA THR A 303 -5.52 2.11 -13.69
C THR A 303 -4.35 1.91 -14.63
N SER A 304 -4.46 0.97 -15.57
CA SER A 304 -3.55 1.00 -16.70
C SER A 304 -3.77 2.33 -17.38
N THR A 305 -2.70 3.09 -17.56
CA THR A 305 -2.66 4.15 -18.55
C THR A 305 -3.14 3.58 -19.89
N GLU A 306 -3.88 4.39 -20.65
CA GLU A 306 -4.37 4.10 -22.00
C GLU A 306 -3.30 3.35 -22.81
N GLY A 307 -3.56 2.09 -23.18
CA GLY A 307 -2.64 1.27 -23.97
C GLY A 307 -2.50 -0.21 -23.59
N ALA A 308 -2.98 -0.64 -22.41
CA ALA A 308 -3.00 -2.08 -22.04
C ALA A 308 -4.38 -2.75 -22.18
N GLU A 309 -5.33 -2.11 -22.87
CA GLU A 309 -6.66 -2.68 -23.16
C GLU A 309 -6.68 -3.54 -24.43
N THR A 310 -5.63 -4.32 -24.66
CA THR A 310 -5.73 -5.55 -25.47
C THR A 310 -5.45 -6.75 -24.59
N ALA A 311 -6.18 -6.83 -23.47
CA ALA A 311 -6.41 -8.12 -22.84
C ALA A 311 -7.24 -8.94 -23.84
N VAL A 312 -6.61 -9.93 -24.47
CA VAL A 312 -7.25 -10.92 -25.33
C VAL A 312 -8.47 -11.46 -24.61
N ASP A 313 -9.64 -11.26 -25.19
CA ASP A 313 -10.88 -11.86 -24.74
C ASP A 313 -10.75 -13.37 -24.90
N ILE A 314 -10.53 -14.08 -23.79
CA ILE A 314 -10.48 -15.55 -23.80
C ILE A 314 -11.93 -16.01 -23.86
N ASN A 315 -12.49 -15.99 -25.07
CA ASN A 315 -13.75 -16.64 -25.34
C ASN A 315 -13.51 -18.15 -25.23
N LEU A 316 -13.99 -18.75 -24.14
CA LEU A 316 -14.05 -20.19 -23.99
C LEU A 316 -15.32 -20.66 -24.71
N ASP A 317 -15.16 -21.09 -25.96
CA ASP A 317 -16.18 -21.83 -26.71
C ASP A 317 -16.59 -23.12 -25.98
#